data_AF-A0A6M5J5L3-F1
#
_entry.id   AF-A0A6M5J5L3-F1
#
_cell.length_a   1.000
_cell.length_b   1.000
_cell.length_c   1.000
_cell.angle_alpha   90.00
_cell.angle_beta   90.00
_cell.angle_gamma   90.00
#
_symmetry.space_group_name_H-M   'P 1'
#
loop_
_entity.id
_entity.type
_entity.pdbx_description
1 polymer ?
#
loop_
_entity_poly.entity_id
_entity_poly.type
_entity_poly.pdbx_seq_one_letter_code
_entity_poly.pdbx_strand_id
1 'polypeptide(L)' 'MDTTLDARHARSFTADHDVAINNGGRLVGQTLVPMHRACNARKSDHATVEIWGAT' A
#
# COMPACT_ATOMS: atom_id res chain seq x y z
N MET A 1 -7.50 -1.35 -12.05
CA MET A 1 -6.81 -0.06 -11.90
C MET A 1 -7.41 0.87 -12.94
N ASP A 2 -8.11 1.93 -12.53
CA ASP A 2 -8.68 2.89 -13.48
C ASP A 2 -7.65 3.99 -13.75
N THR A 3 -6.97 3.87 -14.88
CA THR A 3 -5.95 4.80 -15.33
C THR A 3 -6.52 6.02 -16.06
N THR A 4 -7.84 6.12 -16.18
CA THR A 4 -8.52 7.24 -16.87
C THR A 4 -8.88 8.39 -15.93
N LEU A 5 -8.86 8.14 -14.61
CA LEU A 5 -9.07 9.17 -13.59
C LEU A 5 -7.76 9.94 -13.33
N ASP A 6 -7.87 11.26 -13.16
CA ASP A 6 -6.76 12.12 -12.72
C ASP A 6 -6.09 11.51 -11.48
N ALA A 7 -4.76 11.55 -11.44
CA ALA A 7 -3.97 11.01 -10.33
C ALA A 7 -4.26 11.71 -9.00
N ARG A 8 -5.07 12.78 -8.96
CA ARG A 8 -5.59 13.45 -7.77
C ARG A 8 -6.98 13.00 -7.34
N HIS A 9 -7.64 12.19 -8.15
CA HIS A 9 -8.99 11.75 -7.85
C HIS A 9 -8.99 10.74 -6.68
N ALA A 10 -9.89 10.91 -5.70
CA ALA A 10 -9.95 10.03 -4.53
C ALA A 10 -10.30 8.58 -4.88
N ARG A 11 -11.05 8.37 -5.96
CA ARG A 11 -11.37 7.05 -6.54
C ARG A 11 -10.32 6.53 -7.55
N SER A 12 -9.25 7.28 -7.81
CA SER A 12 -8.16 6.76 -8.66
C SER A 12 -7.50 5.59 -7.95
N PHE A 13 -7.31 4.48 -8.66
CA PHE A 13 -6.68 3.28 -8.13
C PHE A 13 -5.18 3.29 -8.42
N THR A 14 -4.38 3.06 -7.38
CA THR A 14 -2.93 2.88 -7.45
C THR A 14 -2.55 1.43 -7.18
N ALA A 15 -1.38 1.00 -7.64
CA ALA A 15 -0.77 -0.25 -7.22
C ALA A 15 -0.06 -0.03 -5.89
N ASP A 16 -0.50 -0.73 -4.85
CA ASP A 16 0.13 -0.72 -3.53
C ASP A 16 0.91 -2.03 -3.30
N HIS A 17 1.99 -1.92 -2.54
CA HIS A 17 2.81 -3.05 -2.12
C HIS A 17 2.15 -3.70 -0.89
N ASP A 18 1.81 -4.99 -0.97
CA ASP A 18 1.23 -5.75 0.14
C ASP A 18 2.08 -5.63 1.42
N VAL A 19 3.40 -5.79 1.27
CA VAL A 19 4.41 -5.39 2.25
C VAL A 19 5.08 -4.12 1.74
N ALA A 20 4.98 -3.02 2.51
CA ALA A 20 5.62 -1.76 2.14
C ALA A 20 7.14 -1.95 1.96
N ILE A 21 7.73 -1.30 0.95
CA ILE A 21 9.17 -1.39 0.65
C ILE A 21 10.01 -0.97 1.87
N ASN A 22 9.62 0.11 2.54
CA ASN A 22 10.29 0.59 3.76
C ASN A 22 10.28 -0.44 4.90
N ASN A 23 9.35 -1.42 4.87
CA ASN A 23 9.21 -2.48 5.87
C ASN A 23 9.83 -3.81 5.40
N GLY A 24 10.70 -3.78 4.38
CA GLY A 24 11.36 -4.99 3.86
C GLY A 24 10.64 -5.66 2.68
N GLY A 25 9.64 -5.00 2.09
CA GLY A 25 9.06 -5.41 0.81
C GLY A 25 10.08 -5.36 -0.35
N ARG A 26 9.76 -6.06 -1.44
CA ARG A 26 10.54 -6.13 -2.69
C ARG A 26 9.96 -5.25 -3.78
N LEU A 27 10.79 -4.47 -4.46
CA LEU A 27 10.32 -3.68 -5.61
C LEU A 27 9.70 -4.53 -6.75
N VAL A 28 10.15 -5.78 -6.90
CA VAL A 28 9.70 -6.72 -7.95
C VAL A 28 9.41 -8.09 -7.33
N GLY A 29 8.41 -8.78 -7.87
CA GLY A 29 8.08 -10.15 -7.48
C GLY A 29 7.25 -10.28 -6.19
N GLN A 30 6.63 -9.19 -5.74
CA GLN A 30 5.62 -9.21 -4.70
C GLN A 30 4.23 -8.89 -5.25
N THR A 31 3.20 -9.09 -4.43
CA THR A 31 1.82 -8.85 -4.84
C THR A 31 1.52 -7.35 -4.85
N LEU A 32 1.02 -6.87 -5.98
CA LEU A 32 0.47 -5.52 -6.07
C LEU A 32 -1.03 -5.54 -5.80
N VAL A 33 -1.45 -4.79 -4.80
CA VAL A 33 -2.86 -4.68 -4.38
C VAL A 33 -3.44 -3.38 -4.97
N PRO A 34 -4.57 -3.44 -5.70
CA PRO A 34 -5.24 -2.23 -6.17
C PRO A 34 -5.88 -1.52 -4.98
N MET A 35 -5.51 -0.25 -4.76
CA MET A 35 -6.01 0.55 -3.65
C MET A 35 -6.36 1.96 -4.12
N HIS A 36 -7.42 2.57 -3.57
CA HIS A 36 -7.69 3.99 -3.80
C HIS A 36 -6.50 4.83 -3.33
N ARG A 37 -6.14 5.86 -4.09
CA ARG A 37 -4.99 6.72 -3.79
C ARG A 37 -5.02 7.34 -2.39
N ALA A 38 -6.18 7.83 -1.95
CA ALA A 38 -6.31 8.42 -0.62
C ALA A 38 -6.12 7.38 0.49
N CYS A 39 -6.58 6.14 0.26
CA CYS A 39 -6.39 5.04 1.18
C CYS A 39 -4.92 4.59 1.18
N ASN A 40 -4.27 4.51 0.01
CA ASN A 40 -2.86 4.15 -0.11
C ASN A 40 -1.96 5.16 0.63
N ALA A 41 -2.20 6.46 0.44
CA ALA A 41 -1.48 7.51 1.17
C ALA A 41 -1.68 7.44 2.69
N ARG A 42 -2.87 7.03 3.17
CA ARG A 42 -3.15 6.83 4.60
C ARG A 42 -2.53 5.56 5.16
N LYS A 43 -2.42 4.50 4.36
CA LYS A 43 -1.75 3.26 4.74
C LYS A 43 -0.25 3.51 4.93
N SER A 44 0.37 4.23 3.99
CA SER A 44 1.81 4.52 4.01
C SER A 44 2.61 3.22 4.25
N ASP A 45 3.67 3.32 5.04
CA ASP A 45 4.48 2.27 5.61
C ASP A 45 4.11 1.96 7.07
N HIS A 46 2.89 2.30 7.51
CA HIS A 46 2.47 1.98 8.88
C HIS A 46 2.67 0.48 9.12
N ALA A 47 3.70 0.16 9.92
CA ALA A 47 4.23 -1.18 10.01
C ALA A 47 3.18 -2.14 10.56
N THR A 48 3.18 -3.37 10.06
CA THR A 48 2.62 -4.50 10.81
C THR A 48 3.56 -4.73 11.98
N VAL A 49 3.35 -4.01 13.08
CA VAL A 49 4.18 -4.15 14.28
C VAL A 49 3.99 -5.57 14.80
N GLU A 50 5.10 -6.28 15.03
CA GLU A 50 5.06 -7.57 15.71
C GLU A 50 4.50 -7.36 17.12
N ILE A 51 3.28 -7.86 17.36
CA ILE A 51 2.69 -7.86 18.71
C ILE A 51 3.36 -8.98 19.48
N TRP A 52 4.36 -8.66 20.28
CA TRP A 52 4.90 -9.59 21.26
C TRP A 52 3.80 -9.88 22.28
N GLY A 53 3.41 -11.17 22.40
CA GLY A 53 2.55 -11.60 23.50
C GLY A 53 3.23 -11.26 24.81
N ALA A 54 2.52 -10.59 25.72
CA ALA A 54 3.02 -10.37 27.07
C ALA A 54 3.38 -11.73 27.69
N THR A 55 4.63 -11.89 28.10
CA THR A 55 5.10 -13.03 28.92
C THR A 55 4.46 -13.00 30.29
#